data_AF-A0A356AY13-F1
#
_entry.id   AF-A0A356AY13-F1
#
_cell.length_a   1.000
_cell.length_b   1.000
_cell.length_c   1.000
_cell.angle_alpha   90.00
_cell.angle_beta   90.00
_cell.angle_gamma   90.00
#
_symmetry.space_group_name_H-M   'P 1'
#
loop_
_entity.id
_entity.type
_entity.pdbx_description
1 polymer ?
#
loop_
_entity_poly.entity_id
_entity_poly.type
_entity_poly.pdbx_seq_one_letter_code
_entity_poly.pdbx_strand_id
1 'polypeptide(L)'
;MMDYEKFEKECERIRQDNNVLLSEFSAWLRKEGLAGKTIQKHRSNVDFYINDYLLCEEPTEAKDGATGIGFFLGYWFIKKAAWSSVAKIKENASSLKKFYQFLCEKGLIDPCDLMILNQTIKQRMPEWIEEMEQYDDSSLEY
;
A
#
# COMPACT_ATOMS: atom_id res chain seq x y z
N MET A 1 11.51 4.60 -23.08
CA MET A 1 10.71 3.43 -22.68
C MET A 1 11.68 2.35 -22.25
N MET A 2 11.60 1.87 -21.01
CA MET A 2 12.44 0.77 -20.55
C MET A 2 12.06 -0.51 -21.31
N ASP A 3 13.04 -1.34 -21.63
CA ASP A 3 12.81 -2.65 -22.24
C ASP A 3 12.11 -3.59 -21.23
N TYR A 4 11.18 -4.42 -21.70
CA TYR A 4 10.38 -5.30 -20.83
C TYR A 4 11.23 -6.29 -20.03
N GLU A 5 12.32 -6.82 -20.59
CA GLU A 5 13.22 -7.73 -19.87
C GLU A 5 13.93 -7.01 -18.73
N LYS A 6 14.30 -5.74 -18.94
CA LYS A 6 14.89 -4.90 -17.88
C LYS A 6 13.88 -4.55 -16.80
N PHE A 7 12.63 -4.25 -17.19
CA PHE A 7 11.54 -4.02 -16.25
C PHE A 7 11.34 -5.21 -15.33
N GLU A 8 11.18 -6.41 -15.89
CA GLU A 8 10.87 -7.60 -15.09
C GLU A 8 12.04 -7.94 -14.15
N LYS A 9 13.28 -7.86 -14.62
CA LYS A 9 14.46 -8.08 -13.78
C LYS A 9 14.52 -7.13 -12.59
N GLU A 10 14.18 -5.85 -12.80
CA GLU A 10 14.15 -4.88 -11.71
C GLU A 10 13.00 -5.15 -10.73
N CYS A 11 11.81 -5.50 -11.24
CA CYS A 11 10.69 -5.92 -10.40
C CYS A 11 11.02 -7.16 -9.57
N GLU A 12 11.70 -8.17 -10.14
CA GLU A 12 12.17 -9.35 -9.40
C GLU A 12 13.16 -8.99 -8.29
N ARG A 13 14.12 -8.11 -8.56
CA ARG A 13 15.05 -7.60 -7.55
C ARG A 13 14.30 -6.91 -6.41
N ILE A 14 13.36 -6.01 -6.73
CA ILE A 14 12.57 -5.30 -5.73
C ILE A 14 11.69 -6.26 -4.92
N ARG A 15 11.09 -7.29 -5.53
CA ARG A 15 10.33 -8.32 -4.80
C ARG A 15 11.19 -9.08 -3.79
N GLN A 16 12.48 -9.32 -4.09
CA GLN A 16 13.40 -9.94 -3.13
C GLN A 16 13.65 -9.02 -1.93
N ASP A 17 13.90 -7.72 -2.15
CA ASP A 17 14.08 -6.74 -1.08
C ASP A 17 12.79 -6.57 -0.25
N ASN A 18 11.64 -6.51 -0.91
CA ASN A 18 10.33 -6.41 -0.29
C ASN A 18 10.02 -7.62 0.62
N ASN A 19 10.44 -8.83 0.25
CA ASN A 19 10.27 -10.01 1.11
C ASN A 19 11.02 -9.89 2.44
N VAL A 20 12.22 -9.29 2.42
CA VAL A 20 12.97 -8.99 3.65
C VAL A 20 12.22 -7.93 4.46
N LEU A 21 11.81 -6.82 3.83
CA LEU A 21 11.04 -5.76 4.50
C LEU A 21 9.74 -6.26 5.13
N LEU A 22 8.98 -7.13 4.45
CA LEU A 22 7.73 -7.71 4.98
C LEU A 22 7.98 -8.59 6.21
N SER A 23 9.11 -9.31 6.24
CA SER A 23 9.50 -10.17 7.35
C SER A 23 9.89 -9.33 8.57
N GLU A 24 10.69 -8.29 8.35
CA GLU A 24 11.06 -7.32 9.39
C GLU A 24 9.86 -6.53 9.91
N PHE A 25 8.96 -6.09 9.02
CA PHE A 25 7.72 -5.41 9.38
C PHE A 25 6.83 -6.29 10.26
N SER A 26 6.71 -7.58 9.92
CA SER A 26 5.96 -8.53 10.75
C SER A 26 6.57 -8.71 12.15
N ALA A 27 7.90 -8.70 12.25
CA ALA A 27 8.61 -8.72 13.53
C ALA A 27 8.40 -7.42 14.33
N TRP A 28 8.42 -6.27 13.65
CA TRP A 28 8.12 -4.97 14.25
C TRP A 28 6.70 -4.92 14.83
N LEU A 29 5.69 -5.34 14.07
CA LEU A 29 4.30 -5.41 14.56
C LEU A 29 4.14 -6.36 15.76
N ARG A 30 4.92 -7.45 15.81
CA ARG A 30 4.91 -8.37 16.96
C ARG A 30 5.49 -7.70 18.21
N LYS A 31 6.55 -6.90 18.07
CA LYS A 31 7.13 -6.12 19.19
C LYS A 31 6.15 -5.07 19.70
N GLU A 32 5.36 -4.49 18.82
CA GLU A 32 4.23 -3.59 19.15
C GLU A 32 3.04 -4.32 19.82
N GLY A 33 3.12 -5.64 20.02
CA GLY A 33 2.11 -6.42 20.74
C GLY A 33 0.88 -6.80 19.92
N LEU A 34 0.92 -6.70 18.60
CA LEU A 34 -0.22 -7.08 17.76
C LEU A 34 -0.41 -8.60 17.70
N ALA A 35 -1.68 -9.02 17.66
CA ALA A 35 -2.04 -10.42 17.49
C ALA A 35 -1.69 -10.94 16.08
N GLY A 36 -1.35 -12.24 15.99
CA GLY A 36 -0.89 -12.87 14.74
C GLY A 36 -1.83 -12.69 13.54
N LYS A 37 -3.15 -12.78 13.75
CA LYS A 37 -4.15 -12.53 12.68
C LYS A 37 -4.07 -11.09 12.16
N THR A 38 -3.87 -10.12 13.05
CA THR A 38 -3.74 -8.70 12.70
C THR A 38 -2.43 -8.43 11.98
N ILE A 39 -1.33 -9.05 12.42
CA ILE A 39 -0.03 -9.00 11.74
C ILE A 39 -0.16 -9.52 10.31
N GLN A 40 -0.77 -10.70 10.13
CA GLN A 40 -0.95 -11.27 8.80
C GLN A 40 -1.76 -10.35 7.89
N LYS A 41 -2.83 -9.74 8.40
CA LYS A 41 -3.63 -8.78 7.63
C LYS A 41 -2.80 -7.57 7.19
N HIS A 42 -2.06 -6.95 8.10
CA HIS A 42 -1.21 -5.82 7.76
C HIS A 42 -0.12 -6.22 6.75
N ARG A 43 0.53 -7.36 6.95
CA ARG A 43 1.54 -7.88 6.02
C ARG A 43 0.95 -8.07 4.62
N SER A 44 -0.19 -8.75 4.49
CA SER A 44 -0.82 -9.00 3.19
C SER A 44 -1.27 -7.73 2.47
N ASN A 45 -1.80 -6.74 3.19
CA ASN A 45 -2.17 -5.45 2.57
C ASN A 45 -0.93 -4.68 2.08
N VAL A 46 0.17 -4.72 2.84
CA VAL A 46 1.43 -4.07 2.45
C VAL A 46 2.08 -4.79 1.28
N ASP A 47 2.10 -6.13 1.31
CA ASP A 47 2.59 -7.00 0.23
C ASP A 47 1.90 -6.64 -1.09
N PHE A 48 0.57 -6.56 -1.08
CA PHE A 48 -0.22 -6.15 -2.23
C PHE A 48 0.15 -4.74 -2.74
N TYR A 49 0.38 -3.79 -1.84
CA TYR A 49 0.77 -2.45 -2.24
C TYR A 49 2.15 -2.42 -2.91
N ILE A 50 3.17 -3.01 -2.27
CA ILE A 50 4.56 -2.86 -2.70
C ILE A 50 4.96 -3.83 -3.83
N ASN A 51 4.27 -4.96 -3.98
CA ASN A 51 4.60 -5.96 -4.99
C ASN A 51 3.62 -5.99 -6.17
N ASP A 52 2.34 -5.68 -5.96
CA ASP A 52 1.36 -5.65 -7.06
C ASP A 52 1.18 -4.23 -7.59
N TYR A 53 0.87 -3.25 -6.75
CA TYR A 53 0.59 -1.88 -7.20
C TYR A 53 1.86 -1.13 -7.63
N LEU A 54 2.86 -1.04 -6.75
CA LEU A 54 4.07 -0.25 -7.02
C LEU A 54 4.92 -0.80 -8.16
N LEU A 55 4.73 -2.08 -8.54
CA LEU A 55 5.45 -2.75 -9.63
C LEU A 55 4.58 -2.97 -10.86
N CYS A 56 3.38 -2.38 -10.91
CA CYS A 56 2.43 -2.60 -12.00
C CYS A 56 2.86 -1.91 -13.29
N GLU A 57 3.32 -0.66 -13.20
CA GLU A 57 3.68 0.18 -14.35
C GLU A 57 5.17 0.58 -14.36
N GLU A 58 5.76 0.73 -13.17
CA GLU A 58 7.17 1.10 -13.00
C GLU A 58 7.77 0.28 -11.85
N PRO A 59 9.09 0.01 -11.83
CA PRO A 59 9.72 -0.71 -10.73
C PRO A 59 9.98 0.23 -9.54
N THR A 60 8.93 0.60 -8.80
CA THR A 60 9.05 1.55 -7.69
C THR A 60 9.45 0.85 -6.39
N GLU A 61 10.52 1.31 -5.74
CA GLU A 61 10.92 0.78 -4.42
C GLU A 61 9.92 1.18 -3.32
N ALA A 62 9.77 0.33 -2.31
CA ALA A 62 8.80 0.55 -1.22
C ALA A 62 8.98 1.89 -0.47
N LYS A 63 10.22 2.41 -0.40
CA LYS A 63 10.52 3.69 0.25
C LYS A 63 9.97 4.90 -0.53
N ASP A 64 9.92 4.79 -1.86
CA ASP A 64 9.49 5.88 -2.75
C ASP A 64 7.97 5.86 -2.96
N GLY A 65 7.30 4.79 -2.56
CA GLY A 65 5.87 4.60 -2.72
C GLY A 65 4.98 5.46 -1.82
N ALA A 66 5.51 6.23 -0.87
CA ALA A 66 4.68 6.98 0.10
C ALA A 66 3.74 7.99 -0.59
N THR A 67 4.21 8.60 -1.67
CA THR A 67 3.48 9.60 -2.47
C THR A 67 2.36 8.99 -3.32
N GLY A 68 2.49 7.71 -3.69
CA GLY A 68 1.52 6.99 -4.52
C GLY A 68 0.22 6.59 -3.81
N ILE A 69 0.15 6.75 -2.48
CA ILE A 69 -0.94 6.20 -1.68
C ILE A 69 -2.32 6.79 -2.02
N GLY A 70 -2.35 8.06 -2.44
CA GLY A 70 -3.60 8.73 -2.79
C GLY A 70 -4.20 8.21 -4.09
N PHE A 71 -3.37 7.91 -5.09
CA PHE A 71 -3.82 7.29 -6.33
C PHE A 71 -4.20 5.82 -6.13
N PHE A 72 -3.45 5.11 -5.29
CA PHE A 72 -3.79 3.74 -4.92
C PHE A 72 -5.16 3.65 -4.26
N LEU A 73 -5.38 4.32 -3.12
CA LEU A 73 -6.62 4.18 -2.35
C LEU A 73 -7.82 4.86 -3.00
N GLY A 74 -7.60 5.94 -3.76
CA GLY A 74 -8.67 6.74 -4.36
C GLY A 74 -9.03 6.35 -5.78
N TYR A 75 -8.29 5.45 -6.43
CA TYR A 75 -8.57 5.08 -7.82
C TYR A 75 -8.16 3.65 -8.13
N TRP A 76 -6.86 3.34 -8.09
CA TRP A 76 -6.36 2.06 -8.60
C TRP A 76 -6.96 0.88 -7.83
N PHE A 77 -6.98 0.95 -6.50
CA PHE A 77 -7.55 -0.09 -5.65
C PHE A 77 -9.04 -0.30 -5.93
N ILE A 78 -9.80 0.80 -6.07
CA ILE A 78 -11.25 0.77 -6.34
C ILE A 78 -11.54 0.13 -7.70
N LYS A 79 -10.81 0.52 -8.75
CA LYS A 79 -11.10 0.09 -10.12
C LYS A 79 -10.42 -1.23 -10.52
N LYS A 80 -9.35 -1.64 -9.84
CA LYS A 80 -8.51 -2.79 -10.25
C LYS A 80 -8.56 -3.97 -9.28
N ALA A 81 -8.86 -3.76 -8.01
CA ALA A 81 -8.98 -4.86 -7.06
C ALA A 81 -10.44 -5.29 -6.94
N ALA A 82 -10.82 -6.44 -7.51
CA ALA A 82 -12.19 -6.96 -7.46
C ALA A 82 -12.73 -7.19 -6.03
N TRP A 83 -11.87 -7.18 -5.02
CA TRP A 83 -12.20 -7.32 -3.60
C TRP A 83 -12.24 -5.98 -2.86
N SER A 84 -12.12 -4.85 -3.57
CA SER A 84 -12.20 -3.52 -2.96
C SER A 84 -13.57 -3.29 -2.32
N SER A 85 -13.56 -2.55 -1.22
CA SER A 85 -14.76 -2.04 -0.54
C SER A 85 -14.34 -0.93 0.41
N VAL A 86 -15.31 -0.17 0.92
CA VAL A 86 -15.09 0.88 1.93
C VAL A 86 -14.31 0.35 3.14
N ALA A 87 -14.64 -0.85 3.60
CA ALA A 87 -13.92 -1.50 4.70
C ALA A 87 -12.46 -1.78 4.32
N LYS A 88 -12.22 -2.28 3.10
CA LYS A 88 -10.88 -2.62 2.62
C LYS A 88 -10.01 -1.40 2.34
N ILE A 89 -10.57 -0.27 1.91
CA ILE A 89 -9.84 1.01 1.81
C ILE A 89 -9.29 1.41 3.18
N LYS A 90 -10.13 1.38 4.22
CA LYS A 90 -9.73 1.72 5.59
C LYS A 90 -8.68 0.75 6.14
N GLU A 91 -8.83 -0.56 5.87
CA GLU A 91 -7.85 -1.57 6.29
C GLU A 91 -6.49 -1.39 5.59
N ASN A 92 -6.47 -1.12 4.29
CA ASN A 92 -5.25 -0.83 3.55
C ASN A 92 -4.58 0.44 4.07
N ALA A 93 -5.33 1.54 4.22
CA ALA A 93 -4.83 2.80 4.77
C ALA A 93 -4.18 2.61 6.15
N SER A 94 -4.83 1.87 7.06
CA SER A 94 -4.26 1.56 8.38
C SER A 94 -2.96 0.76 8.30
N SER A 95 -2.89 -0.21 7.38
CA SER A 95 -1.72 -1.06 7.18
C SER A 95 -0.54 -0.27 6.62
N LEU A 96 -0.80 0.58 5.63
CA LEU A 96 0.21 1.42 5.00
C LEU A 96 0.75 2.49 5.97
N LYS A 97 -0.10 3.12 6.79
CA LYS A 97 0.37 4.02 7.86
C LYS A 97 1.39 3.35 8.78
N LYS A 98 1.11 2.11 9.20
CA LYS A 98 2.04 1.34 10.05
C LYS A 98 3.32 0.97 9.32
N PHE A 99 3.21 0.58 8.05
CA PHE A 99 4.38 0.23 7.26
C PHE A 99 5.33 1.41 7.03
N TYR A 100 4.79 2.57 6.63
CA TYR A 100 5.62 3.76 6.45
C TYR A 100 6.14 4.33 7.78
N GLN A 101 5.41 4.16 8.88
CA GLN A 101 5.97 4.41 10.20
C GLN A 101 7.20 3.53 10.48
N PHE A 102 7.11 2.22 10.22
CA PHE A 102 8.22 1.29 10.33
C PHE A 102 9.42 1.69 9.44
N LEU A 103 9.17 2.09 8.18
CA LEU A 103 10.24 2.56 7.28
C LEU A 103 10.89 3.84 7.79
N CYS A 104 10.11 4.78 8.34
CA CYS A 104 10.62 6.01 8.93
C CYS A 104 11.50 5.73 10.15
N GLU A 105 11.08 4.82 11.03
CA GLU A 105 11.87 4.40 12.21
C GLU A 105 13.18 3.70 11.82
N LYS A 106 13.22 3.05 10.65
CA LYS A 106 14.45 2.50 10.06
C LYS A 106 15.33 3.54 9.36
N GLY A 107 14.86 4.78 9.21
CA GLY A 107 15.56 5.83 8.47
C GLY A 107 15.54 5.65 6.95
N LEU A 108 14.58 4.87 6.42
CA LEU A 108 14.45 4.61 4.98
C LEU A 108 13.63 5.67 4.25
N ILE A 109 12.82 6.45 4.98
CA ILE A 109 12.06 7.58 4.46
C ILE A 109 12.18 8.79 5.39
N ASP A 110 11.92 9.99 4.87
CA ASP A 110 11.91 11.21 5.66
C ASP A 110 10.64 11.30 6.54
N PRO A 111 10.73 11.82 7.78
CA PRO A 111 9.55 12.09 8.60
C PRO A 111 8.50 12.98 7.91
N CYS A 112 8.90 13.89 7.02
CA CYS A 112 8.00 14.71 6.21
C CYS A 112 7.17 13.87 5.25
N ASP A 113 7.76 12.84 4.62
CA ASP A 113 7.02 11.94 3.72
C ASP A 113 5.96 11.16 4.49
N LEU A 114 6.31 10.67 5.69
CA LEU A 114 5.35 10.02 6.60
C LEU A 114 4.24 10.99 7.02
N MET A 115 4.58 12.24 7.33
CA MET A 115 3.59 13.27 7.69
C MET A 115 2.63 13.54 6.53
N ILE A 116 3.15 13.74 5.32
CA ILE A 116 2.36 13.97 4.11
C ILE A 116 1.42 12.78 3.87
N LEU A 117 1.94 11.55 3.89
CA LEU A 117 1.14 10.33 3.75
C LEU A 117 -0.02 10.28 4.76
N ASN A 118 0.27 10.55 6.03
CA ASN A 118 -0.75 10.54 7.09
C ASN A 118 -1.81 11.63 6.87
N GLN A 119 -1.39 12.82 6.40
CA GLN A 119 -2.29 13.92 6.10
C GLN A 119 -3.16 13.63 4.88
N THR A 120 -2.58 13.09 3.80
CA THR A 120 -3.32 12.67 2.60
C THR A 120 -4.41 11.67 2.96
N ILE A 121 -4.07 10.62 3.74
CA ILE A 121 -5.06 9.64 4.20
C ILE A 121 -6.17 10.32 5.01
N LYS A 122 -5.82 11.22 5.94
CA LYS A 122 -6.81 11.88 6.78
C LYS A 122 -7.78 12.76 5.96
N GLN A 123 -7.25 13.54 5.03
CA GLN A 123 -8.03 14.53 4.29
C GLN A 123 -8.87 13.90 3.18
N ARG A 124 -8.34 12.89 2.49
CA ARG A 124 -8.96 12.33 1.29
C ARG A 124 -9.80 11.06 1.54
N MET A 125 -9.76 10.50 2.75
CA MET A 125 -10.59 9.34 3.10
C MET A 125 -12.08 9.50 2.75
N PRO A 126 -12.74 10.67 3.01
CA PRO A 126 -14.14 10.83 2.62
C PRO A 126 -14.36 10.71 1.11
N GLU A 127 -13.50 11.32 0.29
CA GLU A 127 -13.55 11.24 -1.17
C GLU A 127 -13.40 9.79 -1.66
N TRP A 128 -12.47 9.02 -1.07
CA TRP A 128 -12.25 7.62 -1.46
C TRP A 128 -13.40 6.70 -1.08
N ILE A 129 -14.09 7.00 0.02
CA ILE A 129 -15.30 6.27 0.43
C ILE A 129 -16.42 6.53 -0.56
N GLU A 130 -16.65 7.81 -0.89
CA GLU A 130 -17.68 8.21 -1.85
C GLU A 130 -17.42 7.60 -3.24
N GLU A 131 -16.19 7.63 -3.73
CA GLU A 131 -15.82 7.01 -5.02
C GLU A 131 -16.07 5.48 -5.02
N MET A 132 -15.80 4.80 -3.91
CA MET A 132 -16.05 3.36 -3.79
C MET A 132 -17.54 3.05 -3.77
N GLU A 133 -18.34 3.84 -3.04
CA GLU A 133 -19.80 3.68 -2.98
C GLU A 133 -20.43 3.92 -4.36
N GLN A 134 -20.02 4.98 -5.06
CA GLN A 134 -20.48 5.23 -6.44
C GLN A 134 -20.06 4.12 -7.41
N TYR A 135 -18.86 3.57 -7.25
CA TYR A 135 -18.39 2.47 -8.09
C TYR A 135 -19.23 1.20 -7.88
N ASP A 136 -19.48 0.82 -6.62
CA ASP A 136 -20.33 -0.32 -6.28
C ASP A 136 -21.75 -0.15 -6.85
N ASP A 137 -22.36 1.03 -6.68
CA ASP A 137 -23.69 1.32 -7.22
C ASP A 137 -23.72 1.20 -8.75
N SER A 138 -22.73 1.77 -9.45
CA SER A 138 -22.64 1.69 -10.92
C SER A 138 -22.38 0.27 -11.44
N SER A 139 -21.79 -0.60 -10.61
CA SER A 139 -21.48 -1.98 -10.98
C SER A 139 -22.69 -2.91 -10.95
N LEU A 140 -23.79 -2.48 -10.33
CA LEU A 140 -25.04 -3.24 -10.21
C LEU A 140 -26.01 -3.01 -11.38
N GLU A 141 -25.71 -2.10 -12.30
CA GLU A 141 -26.61 -1.71 -13.40
C GLU A 141 -26.42 -2.49 -14.72
N TYR A 142 -25.70 -3.62 -14.71
CA TYR A 142 -25.45 -4.47 -15.90
C TYR A 142 -25.80 -5.95 -15.66
#